data_AF-A0A1V4TIM7-F1
#
_entry.id   AF-A0A1V4TIM7-F1
#
_cell.length_a   1.000
_cell.length_b   1.000
_cell.length_c   1.000
_cell.angle_alpha   90.00
_cell.angle_beta   90.00
_cell.angle_gamma   90.00
#
_symmetry.space_group_name_H-M   'P 1'
#
loop_
_entity.id
_entity.type
_entity.pdbx_description
1 polymer ?
#
loop_
_entity_poly.entity_id
_entity_poly.type
_entity_poly.pdbx_seq_one_letter_code
_entity_poly.pdbx_strand_id
1 'polypeptide(L)'
;MPQETDRKMMEILRILADRSKVLGAKTIAEELRKKGYDLGERAVRYHMRILDEKGFTERIGYSGRRITQEGIKELGKGLIYDQVDFIFSKFEDMMYHTTLNPKTGLGKVIVNTSTFDYDEKLMKIIKNSFNHGIAVSPFIKTTDPSSSGKYENQMEMDTICGTTIDGMLLKAGIPVIPRYGGLVEIKNNVPTSFTELIAYKKTSMTPLEAFTDQEMTSVLGVIKEGNGNIPANFRLIPANAREESIKLFDDLQKIGVSGLLKIGKAGEPVLGIPVDTDMVGIAVIGGISPLCAAKEAGYEVNIRMAESTVEFSEMKSVTTPTNLLKNAGPEKGKKVKFLLSKAWNLIHKVDFDPEGHEGNVIVNVSYLNKEDFEEGLNIFDQVMTSRPEYCTSRYFQILPGPEGKKGLATVCSLTIDGILTKQGIASTPQYGGILETEGKSPRFIELTAYNGSSLDPHEIYLSKGLTSVVDSLKNGGRILASIKEIPYVARPEALDVLEEVKDAGFSILKIGKPSELIYNAKVERYHAGIVAPGGLNPIAAIKEAGINVQTKAVETLMDISQMEEF
;
A
#
# COMPACT_ATOMS: atom_id res chain seq x y z
N MET A 1 25.28 -9.51 -12.09
CA MET A 1 25.11 -9.29 -13.54
C MET A 1 23.68 -9.54 -14.07
N PRO A 2 22.88 -10.51 -13.59
CA PRO A 2 21.45 -10.62 -13.95
C PRO A 2 20.64 -9.35 -13.62
N GLN A 3 21.00 -8.69 -12.51
CA GLN A 3 20.37 -7.48 -11.97
C GLN A 3 20.27 -6.29 -12.95
N GLU A 4 21.22 -6.11 -13.87
CA GLU A 4 21.24 -4.90 -14.72
C GLU A 4 20.48 -5.10 -16.04
N THR A 5 20.54 -6.31 -16.60
CA THR A 5 19.81 -6.67 -17.82
C THR A 5 18.30 -6.71 -17.57
N ASP A 6 17.86 -7.24 -16.43
CA ASP A 6 16.44 -7.29 -16.07
C ASP A 6 15.87 -5.88 -15.84
N ARG A 7 16.63 -4.98 -15.20
CA ARG A 7 16.26 -3.55 -15.05
C ARG A 7 16.04 -2.85 -16.38
N LYS A 8 16.99 -3.03 -17.31
CA LYS A 8 16.92 -2.43 -18.65
C LYS A 8 15.71 -2.93 -19.44
N MET A 9 15.41 -4.23 -19.36
CA MET A 9 14.22 -4.81 -20.00
C MET A 9 12.91 -4.30 -19.39
N MET A 10 12.84 -4.18 -18.06
CA MET A 10 11.68 -3.63 -17.37
C MET A 10 11.44 -2.16 -17.73
N GLU A 11 12.49 -1.35 -17.79
CA GLU A 11 12.34 0.05 -18.18
C GLU A 11 11.89 0.22 -19.64
N ILE A 12 12.34 -0.67 -20.54
CA ILE A 12 11.82 -0.72 -21.92
C ILE A 12 10.32 -1.03 -21.93
N LEU A 13 9.87 -2.01 -21.15
CA LEU A 13 8.44 -2.31 -21.03
C LEU A 13 7.67 -1.11 -20.48
N ARG A 14 8.19 -0.39 -19.47
CA ARG A 14 7.56 0.80 -18.89
C ARG A 14 7.35 1.89 -19.94
N ILE A 15 8.39 2.19 -20.72
CA ILE A 15 8.32 3.17 -21.82
C ILE A 15 7.25 2.78 -22.85
N LEU A 16 7.13 1.49 -23.17
CA LEU A 16 6.11 0.98 -24.11
C LEU A 16 4.69 1.08 -23.52
N ALA A 17 4.53 0.80 -22.23
CA ALA A 17 3.24 0.91 -21.54
C ALA A 17 2.76 2.36 -21.42
N ASP A 18 3.61 3.28 -20.96
CA ASP A 18 3.28 4.68 -20.73
C ASP A 18 2.76 5.38 -22.01
N ARG A 19 3.32 5.01 -23.17
CA ARG A 19 2.99 5.65 -24.45
C ARG A 19 1.81 5.00 -25.16
N SER A 20 1.41 3.78 -24.79
CA SER A 20 0.36 2.98 -25.44
C SER A 20 0.42 2.99 -26.98
N LYS A 21 1.63 3.09 -27.54
CA LYS A 21 1.90 3.27 -28.98
C LYS A 21 3.04 2.35 -29.41
N VAL A 22 3.13 2.10 -30.72
CA VAL A 22 4.26 1.38 -31.31
C VAL A 22 5.50 2.27 -31.27
N LEU A 23 6.58 1.83 -30.60
CA LEU A 23 7.82 2.60 -30.49
C LEU A 23 9.01 1.87 -31.12
N GLY A 24 9.82 2.63 -31.86
CA GLY A 24 11.08 2.17 -32.44
C GLY A 24 12.24 2.18 -31.45
N ALA A 25 13.30 1.44 -31.77
CA ALA A 25 14.49 1.32 -30.92
C ALA A 25 15.19 2.65 -30.62
N LYS A 26 15.17 3.57 -31.59
CA LYS A 26 15.77 4.90 -31.45
C LYS A 26 15.05 5.72 -30.37
N THR A 27 13.72 5.80 -30.45
CA THR A 27 12.89 6.52 -29.47
C THR A 27 13.05 5.93 -28.07
N ILE A 28 13.04 4.60 -27.96
CA ILE A 28 13.24 3.92 -26.68
C ILE A 28 14.65 4.20 -26.11
N ALA A 29 15.69 4.20 -26.94
CA ALA A 29 17.05 4.56 -26.50
C ALA A 29 17.15 6.00 -25.99
N GLU A 30 16.49 6.95 -26.67
CA GLU A 30 16.43 8.36 -26.24
C GLU A 30 15.71 8.52 -24.90
N GLU A 31 14.58 7.85 -24.70
CA GLU A 31 13.85 7.89 -23.43
C GLU A 31 14.64 7.20 -22.29
N LEU A 32 15.28 6.05 -22.57
CA LEU A 32 16.17 5.37 -21.62
C LEU A 32 17.32 6.29 -21.17
N ARG A 33 17.93 7.01 -22.11
CA ARG A 33 19.02 7.95 -21.81
C ARG A 33 18.56 9.10 -20.91
N LYS A 34 17.36 9.64 -21.13
CA LYS A 34 16.76 10.67 -20.24
C LYS A 34 16.56 10.13 -18.82
N LYS A 35 16.27 8.83 -18.68
CA LYS A 35 16.11 8.13 -17.40
C LYS A 35 17.43 7.60 -16.81
N GLY A 36 18.59 8.02 -17.36
CA GLY A 36 19.91 7.66 -16.84
C GLY A 36 20.48 6.32 -17.33
N TYR A 37 19.82 5.65 -18.27
CA TYR A 37 20.33 4.42 -18.90
C TYR A 37 21.07 4.74 -20.19
N ASP A 38 22.40 4.61 -20.20
CA ASP A 38 23.19 4.79 -21.43
C ASP A 38 23.17 3.53 -22.29
N LEU A 39 22.10 3.37 -23.06
CA LEU A 39 21.90 2.28 -24.01
C LEU A 39 21.80 2.81 -25.44
N GLY A 40 22.69 2.34 -26.31
CA GLY A 40 22.59 2.60 -27.75
C GLY A 40 21.45 1.80 -28.40
N GLU A 41 20.96 2.27 -29.55
CA GLU A 41 19.85 1.65 -30.31
C GLU A 41 20.05 0.14 -30.56
N ARG A 42 21.30 -0.30 -30.83
CA ARG A 42 21.63 -1.71 -31.04
C ARG A 42 21.36 -2.56 -29.79
N ALA A 43 21.72 -2.06 -28.61
CA ALA A 43 21.48 -2.74 -27.34
C ALA A 43 19.99 -2.79 -27.01
N VAL A 44 19.25 -1.71 -27.29
CA VAL A 44 17.80 -1.68 -27.14
C VAL A 44 17.14 -2.70 -28.09
N ARG A 45 17.58 -2.81 -29.35
CA ARG A 45 17.10 -3.86 -30.28
C ARG A 45 17.33 -5.27 -29.75
N TYR A 46 18.45 -5.50 -29.09
CA TYR A 46 18.77 -6.79 -28.46
C TYR A 46 17.80 -7.11 -27.31
N HIS A 47 17.63 -6.19 -26.35
CA HIS A 47 16.69 -6.40 -25.23
C HIS A 47 15.25 -6.58 -25.69
N MET A 48 14.81 -5.79 -26.66
CA MET A 48 13.47 -5.92 -27.20
C MET A 48 13.25 -7.25 -27.93
N ARG A 49 14.28 -7.85 -28.54
CA ARG A 49 14.15 -9.19 -29.12
C ARG A 49 13.89 -10.23 -28.04
N ILE A 50 14.56 -10.12 -26.89
CA ILE A 50 14.31 -10.99 -25.73
C ILE A 50 12.87 -10.78 -25.21
N LEU A 51 12.39 -9.54 -25.16
CA LEU A 51 11.01 -9.24 -24.77
C LEU A 51 9.98 -9.84 -25.75
N ASP A 52 10.28 -9.84 -27.06
CA ASP A 52 9.45 -10.50 -28.08
C ASP A 52 9.44 -12.02 -27.85
N GLU A 53 10.61 -12.63 -27.62
CA GLU A 53 10.77 -14.08 -27.36
C GLU A 53 10.05 -14.51 -26.07
N LYS A 54 9.94 -13.61 -25.07
CA LYS A 54 9.17 -13.83 -23.84
C LYS A 54 7.66 -13.56 -24.02
N GLY A 55 7.22 -13.06 -25.18
CA GLY A 55 5.83 -12.70 -25.45
C GLY A 55 5.36 -11.40 -24.77
N PHE A 56 6.26 -10.62 -24.19
CA PHE A 56 5.94 -9.36 -23.50
C PHE A 56 5.79 -8.18 -24.44
N THR A 57 6.43 -8.24 -25.60
CA THR A 57 6.26 -7.28 -26.68
C THR A 57 5.95 -8.00 -27.99
N GLU A 58 5.29 -7.30 -28.89
CA GLU A 58 5.06 -7.77 -30.25
C GLU A 58 5.63 -6.78 -31.25
N ARG A 59 6.23 -7.31 -32.32
CA ARG A 59 6.81 -6.50 -33.38
C ARG A 59 5.75 -6.09 -34.39
N ILE A 60 5.60 -4.78 -34.59
CA ILE A 60 4.71 -4.21 -35.60
C ILE A 60 5.57 -3.68 -36.75
N GLY A 61 5.90 -4.57 -37.68
CA GLY A 61 6.66 -4.26 -38.90
C GLY A 61 8.03 -3.60 -38.62
N TYR A 62 8.30 -2.50 -39.35
CA TYR A 62 9.47 -1.64 -39.15
C TYR A 62 9.21 -0.48 -38.19
N SER A 63 7.94 -0.25 -37.83
CA SER A 63 7.51 0.88 -36.98
C SER A 63 7.97 0.73 -35.52
N GLY A 64 8.19 -0.51 -35.08
CA GLY A 64 8.73 -0.80 -33.75
C GLY A 64 8.04 -1.96 -33.05
N ARG A 65 7.84 -1.82 -31.74
CA ARG A 65 7.14 -2.80 -30.91
C ARG A 65 6.02 -2.18 -30.09
N ARG A 66 5.04 -2.99 -29.75
CA ARG A 66 3.96 -2.68 -28.80
C ARG A 66 4.05 -3.66 -27.63
N ILE A 67 3.68 -3.21 -26.43
CA ILE A 67 3.56 -4.09 -25.27
C ILE A 67 2.32 -4.98 -25.39
N THR A 68 2.43 -6.25 -25.03
CA THR A 68 1.30 -7.19 -25.00
C THR A 68 0.60 -7.16 -23.64
N GLN A 69 -0.56 -7.82 -23.50
CA GLN A 69 -1.21 -7.98 -22.20
C GLN A 69 -0.32 -8.74 -21.20
N GLU A 70 0.43 -9.75 -21.67
CA GLU A 70 1.40 -10.46 -20.84
C GLU A 70 2.58 -9.56 -20.43
N GLY A 71 3.02 -8.65 -21.31
CA GLY A 71 4.00 -7.63 -20.95
C GLY A 71 3.50 -6.62 -19.91
N ILE A 72 2.22 -6.22 -19.98
CA ILE A 72 1.57 -5.37 -18.97
C ILE A 72 1.48 -6.11 -17.64
N LYS A 73 1.11 -7.40 -17.63
CA LYS A 73 1.13 -8.23 -16.42
C LYS A 73 2.54 -8.35 -15.85
N GLU A 74 3.54 -8.57 -16.70
CA GLU A 74 4.93 -8.67 -16.25
C GLU A 74 5.45 -7.35 -15.65
N LEU A 75 5.04 -6.19 -16.17
CA LEU A 75 5.37 -4.90 -15.57
C LEU A 75 4.88 -4.78 -14.12
N GLY A 76 3.66 -5.25 -13.85
CA GLY A 76 3.11 -5.34 -12.50
C GLY A 76 3.89 -6.31 -11.60
N LYS A 77 4.64 -7.25 -12.19
CA LYS A 77 5.39 -8.32 -11.49
C LYS A 77 6.92 -8.16 -11.54
N GLY A 78 7.42 -7.05 -12.10
CA GLY A 78 8.85 -6.77 -12.25
C GLY A 78 9.56 -6.54 -10.93
N LEU A 79 10.79 -6.01 -10.93
CA LEU A 79 11.55 -5.73 -9.69
C LEU A 79 10.71 -4.84 -8.76
N ILE A 80 10.06 -5.45 -7.77
CA ILE A 80 9.11 -4.80 -6.86
C ILE A 80 9.76 -3.66 -6.07
N TYR A 81 11.06 -3.75 -5.84
CA TYR A 81 11.85 -2.69 -5.22
C TYR A 81 11.91 -1.44 -6.11
N ASP A 82 12.11 -1.61 -7.42
CA ASP A 82 12.08 -0.51 -8.38
C ASP A 82 10.65 0.04 -8.55
N GLN A 83 9.62 -0.60 -7.98
CA GLN A 83 8.26 -0.05 -7.94
C GLN A 83 8.09 1.01 -6.84
N VAL A 84 8.67 0.84 -5.64
CA VAL A 84 8.56 1.87 -4.57
C VAL A 84 9.13 3.21 -5.04
N ASP A 85 10.37 3.19 -5.56
CA ASP A 85 11.03 4.38 -6.10
C ASP A 85 10.27 4.92 -7.32
N PHE A 86 9.77 4.04 -8.19
CA PHE A 86 9.01 4.42 -9.39
C PHE A 86 7.68 5.11 -9.06
N ILE A 87 6.92 4.60 -8.10
CA ILE A 87 5.66 5.20 -7.66
C ILE A 87 5.94 6.60 -7.11
N PHE A 88 6.98 6.76 -6.28
CA PHE A 88 7.36 8.09 -5.81
C PHE A 88 7.79 9.03 -6.94
N SER A 89 8.60 8.57 -7.89
CA SER A 89 8.98 9.38 -9.06
C SER A 89 7.78 9.76 -9.93
N LYS A 90 6.75 8.90 -10.01
CA LYS A 90 5.48 9.24 -10.68
C LYS A 90 4.77 10.38 -9.95
N PHE A 91 4.78 10.40 -8.62
CA PHE A 91 4.27 11.55 -7.85
C PHE A 91 5.02 12.84 -8.20
N GLU A 92 6.35 12.80 -8.28
CA GLU A 92 7.17 13.96 -8.67
C GLU A 92 6.85 14.46 -10.08
N ASP A 93 6.72 13.55 -11.05
CA ASP A 93 6.36 13.86 -12.43
C ASP A 93 5.00 14.57 -12.53
N MET A 94 3.99 14.07 -11.81
CA MET A 94 2.66 14.68 -11.83
C MET A 94 2.64 16.04 -11.13
N MET A 95 3.32 16.20 -9.99
CA MET A 95 3.47 17.51 -9.34
C MET A 95 4.06 18.53 -10.31
N TYR A 96 5.09 18.13 -11.06
CA TYR A 96 5.73 18.98 -12.06
C TYR A 96 4.78 19.37 -13.23
N HIS A 97 3.94 18.43 -13.67
CA HIS A 97 3.00 18.60 -14.77
C HIS A 97 1.68 19.28 -14.41
N THR A 98 1.42 19.54 -13.12
CA THR A 98 0.28 20.34 -12.68
C THR A 98 0.44 21.79 -13.15
N THR A 99 -0.59 22.37 -13.77
CA THR A 99 -0.54 23.74 -14.35
C THR A 99 -1.74 24.61 -13.99
N LEU A 100 -2.61 24.15 -13.08
CA LEU A 100 -3.74 24.92 -12.60
C LEU A 100 -3.30 26.32 -12.15
N ASN A 101 -4.06 27.35 -12.49
CA ASN A 101 -3.86 28.70 -12.01
C ASN A 101 -5.03 29.07 -11.09
N PRO A 102 -4.79 29.36 -9.81
CA PRO A 102 -5.86 29.58 -8.83
C PRO A 102 -6.62 30.90 -9.08
N LYS A 103 -6.05 31.84 -9.84
CA LYS A 103 -6.71 33.11 -10.18
C LYS A 103 -7.66 32.99 -11.37
N THR A 104 -7.32 32.15 -12.34
CA THR A 104 -8.10 32.00 -13.58
C THR A 104 -8.95 30.74 -13.61
N GLY A 105 -8.65 29.74 -12.78
CA GLY A 105 -9.28 28.43 -12.82
C GLY A 105 -8.99 27.67 -14.11
N LEU A 106 -7.82 27.89 -14.74
CA LEU A 106 -7.41 27.21 -15.97
C LEU A 106 -6.12 26.42 -15.75
N GLY A 107 -6.01 25.28 -16.45
CA GLY A 107 -4.84 24.41 -16.43
C GLY A 107 -5.16 23.00 -15.95
N LYS A 108 -4.12 22.18 -15.86
CA LYS A 108 -4.22 20.75 -15.56
C LYS A 108 -4.19 20.47 -14.08
N VAL A 109 -5.04 19.54 -13.67
CA VAL A 109 -5.09 18.94 -12.33
C VAL A 109 -4.80 17.45 -12.41
N ILE A 110 -4.39 16.88 -11.28
CA ILE A 110 -4.19 15.44 -11.13
C ILE A 110 -5.48 14.83 -10.60
N VAL A 111 -5.93 13.73 -11.20
CA VAL A 111 -7.15 13.04 -10.80
C VAL A 111 -6.89 11.59 -10.42
N ASN A 112 -7.69 11.09 -9.49
CA ASN A 112 -7.86 9.66 -9.24
C ASN A 112 -9.05 9.16 -10.02
N THR A 113 -8.86 8.10 -10.79
CA THR A 113 -9.91 7.47 -11.58
C THR A 113 -10.54 6.32 -10.81
N SER A 114 -11.82 6.09 -10.95
CA SER A 114 -12.48 4.95 -10.30
C SER A 114 -13.61 4.44 -11.16
N THR A 115 -13.81 3.13 -11.15
CA THR A 115 -14.82 2.47 -11.97
C THR A 115 -15.80 1.71 -11.11
N PHE A 116 -17.08 1.85 -11.41
CA PHE A 116 -18.17 1.16 -10.72
C PHE A 116 -19.38 1.03 -11.63
N ASP A 117 -20.27 0.09 -11.33
CA ASP A 117 -21.53 -0.03 -12.03
C ASP A 117 -22.47 1.09 -11.58
N TYR A 118 -23.07 1.79 -12.55
CA TYR A 118 -23.96 2.90 -12.25
C TYR A 118 -25.21 2.43 -11.49
N ASP A 119 -25.47 3.07 -10.36
CA ASP A 119 -26.68 2.92 -9.55
C ASP A 119 -27.09 4.28 -8.99
N GLU A 120 -28.37 4.62 -9.04
CA GLU A 120 -28.84 5.94 -8.59
C GLU A 120 -28.63 6.19 -7.10
N LYS A 121 -28.76 5.15 -6.25
CA LYS A 121 -28.52 5.25 -4.80
C LYS A 121 -27.04 5.41 -4.52
N LEU A 122 -26.17 4.69 -5.24
CA LEU A 122 -24.72 4.88 -5.20
C LEU A 122 -24.35 6.34 -5.52
N MET A 123 -24.89 6.87 -6.62
CA MET A 123 -24.63 8.26 -6.99
C MET A 123 -25.16 9.26 -5.97
N LYS A 124 -26.30 8.98 -5.31
CA LYS A 124 -26.79 9.80 -4.18
C LYS A 124 -25.82 9.80 -3.01
N ILE A 125 -25.22 8.66 -2.67
CA ILE A 125 -24.23 8.55 -1.59
C ILE A 125 -22.98 9.35 -1.91
N ILE A 126 -22.42 9.18 -3.11
CA ILE A 126 -21.24 9.93 -3.58
C ILE A 126 -21.52 11.44 -3.56
N LYS A 127 -22.65 11.87 -4.15
CA LYS A 127 -23.07 13.28 -4.14
C LYS A 127 -23.24 13.82 -2.72
N ASN A 128 -23.77 13.02 -1.81
CA ASN A 128 -23.94 13.42 -0.41
C ASN A 128 -22.59 13.69 0.27
N SER A 129 -21.55 12.90 -0.02
CA SER A 129 -20.20 13.16 0.48
C SER A 129 -19.62 14.47 -0.06
N PHE A 130 -19.77 14.73 -1.37
CA PHE A 130 -19.36 16.01 -1.96
C PHE A 130 -20.13 17.19 -1.35
N ASN A 131 -21.43 17.05 -1.10
CA ASN A 131 -22.26 18.09 -0.49
C ASN A 131 -21.73 18.50 0.88
N HIS A 132 -21.19 17.56 1.66
CA HIS A 132 -20.66 17.84 3.00
C HIS A 132 -19.18 18.32 2.99
N GLY A 133 -18.59 18.54 1.81
CA GLY A 133 -17.21 18.97 1.67
C GLY A 133 -16.18 17.90 2.03
N ILE A 134 -16.56 16.62 2.04
CA ILE A 134 -15.66 15.50 2.33
C ILE A 134 -14.97 15.05 1.04
N ALA A 135 -14.16 15.95 0.47
CA ALA A 135 -13.34 15.74 -0.72
C ALA A 135 -12.30 16.88 -0.85
N VAL A 136 -11.32 16.72 -1.75
CA VAL A 136 -10.41 17.82 -2.12
C VAL A 136 -11.15 18.93 -2.88
N SER A 137 -12.10 18.53 -3.73
CA SER A 137 -12.86 19.40 -4.62
C SER A 137 -14.21 18.77 -4.97
N PRO A 138 -15.29 19.55 -5.21
CA PRO A 138 -16.55 19.03 -5.73
C PRO A 138 -16.55 18.79 -7.24
N PHE A 139 -15.46 19.09 -7.94
CA PHE A 139 -15.35 18.90 -9.38
C PHE A 139 -14.97 17.46 -9.71
N ILE A 140 -15.75 16.85 -10.60
CA ILE A 140 -15.50 15.50 -11.13
C ILE A 140 -15.57 15.50 -12.65
N LYS A 141 -14.99 14.48 -13.26
CA LYS A 141 -15.27 14.11 -14.65
C LYS A 141 -15.81 12.68 -14.66
N THR A 142 -16.84 12.42 -15.45
CA THR A 142 -17.46 11.10 -15.57
C THR A 142 -17.58 10.69 -17.02
N THR A 143 -17.46 9.39 -17.30
CA THR A 143 -17.86 8.83 -18.60
C THR A 143 -19.36 8.56 -18.64
N ASP A 144 -19.96 8.63 -19.82
CA ASP A 144 -21.35 8.21 -19.99
C ASP A 144 -21.43 6.67 -19.99
N PRO A 145 -22.35 6.06 -19.21
CA PRO A 145 -22.50 4.60 -19.14
C PRO A 145 -22.70 3.93 -20.51
N SER A 146 -23.24 4.66 -21.48
CA SER A 146 -23.54 4.20 -22.84
C SER A 146 -22.36 4.28 -23.83
N SER A 147 -21.20 4.80 -23.41
CA SER A 147 -20.04 5.03 -24.27
C SER A 147 -18.92 3.98 -24.11
N SER A 148 -19.05 3.07 -23.16
CA SER A 148 -18.11 1.96 -22.93
C SER A 148 -18.57 0.71 -23.71
N GLY A 149 -18.07 0.55 -24.94
CA GLY A 149 -18.45 -0.52 -25.88
C GLY A 149 -18.14 -1.98 -25.44
N LYS A 150 -17.99 -2.27 -24.14
CA LYS A 150 -17.80 -3.61 -23.56
C LYS A 150 -18.61 -3.90 -22.29
N TYR A 151 -19.13 -2.90 -21.56
CA TYR A 151 -19.87 -3.11 -20.30
C TYR A 151 -20.98 -2.05 -20.17
N GLU A 152 -22.21 -2.39 -20.56
CA GLU A 152 -23.34 -1.45 -20.79
C GLU A 152 -23.80 -0.59 -19.58
N ASN A 153 -23.18 -0.72 -18.40
CA ASN A 153 -23.53 0.06 -17.20
C ASN A 153 -22.31 0.55 -16.38
N GLN A 154 -21.09 0.41 -16.88
CA GLN A 154 -19.89 0.81 -16.13
C GLN A 154 -19.63 2.32 -16.28
N MET A 155 -19.54 3.02 -15.15
CA MET A 155 -19.17 4.43 -15.07
C MET A 155 -17.72 4.57 -14.58
N GLU A 156 -16.98 5.46 -15.22
CA GLU A 156 -15.69 5.95 -14.74
C GLU A 156 -15.88 7.34 -14.12
N MET A 157 -15.27 7.58 -12.97
CA MET A 157 -15.29 8.86 -12.26
C MET A 157 -13.89 9.29 -11.87
N ASP A 158 -13.52 10.49 -12.30
CA ASP A 158 -12.29 11.17 -11.93
C ASP A 158 -12.57 12.18 -10.80
N THR A 159 -11.75 12.09 -9.75
CA THR A 159 -11.79 13.00 -8.59
C THR A 159 -10.45 13.69 -8.39
N ILE A 160 -10.42 14.97 -8.02
CA ILE A 160 -9.16 15.70 -7.87
C ILE A 160 -8.31 15.11 -6.72
N CYS A 161 -7.05 14.79 -7.02
CA CYS A 161 -6.09 14.26 -6.06
C CYS A 161 -5.41 15.39 -5.28
N GLY A 162 -5.06 15.12 -4.01
CA GLY A 162 -4.29 16.03 -3.18
C GLY A 162 -2.92 16.38 -3.76
N THR A 163 -2.35 15.55 -4.64
CA THR A 163 -1.11 15.83 -5.37
C THR A 163 -1.22 17.09 -6.24
N THR A 164 -2.44 17.47 -6.66
CA THR A 164 -2.68 18.76 -7.34
C THR A 164 -2.22 19.93 -6.46
N ILE A 165 -2.53 19.89 -5.16
CA ILE A 165 -2.11 20.94 -4.22
C ILE A 165 -0.58 20.96 -4.06
N ASP A 166 0.06 19.80 -4.07
CA ASP A 166 1.53 19.72 -4.01
C ASP A 166 2.17 20.33 -5.26
N GLY A 167 1.64 20.03 -6.45
CA GLY A 167 2.05 20.67 -7.70
C GLY A 167 1.85 22.19 -7.67
N MET A 168 0.75 22.66 -7.08
CA MET A 168 0.47 24.09 -6.92
C MET A 168 1.43 24.80 -5.98
N LEU A 169 1.75 24.20 -4.83
CA LEU A 169 2.78 24.70 -3.91
C LEU A 169 4.13 24.81 -4.64
N LEU A 170 4.50 23.76 -5.38
CA LEU A 170 5.75 23.74 -6.13
C LEU A 170 5.79 24.83 -7.22
N LYS A 171 4.68 25.09 -7.94
CA LYS A 171 4.59 26.18 -8.93
C LYS A 171 4.65 27.57 -8.30
N ALA A 172 4.23 27.73 -7.05
CA ALA A 172 4.43 28.95 -6.29
C ALA A 172 5.90 29.12 -5.81
N GLY A 173 6.78 28.16 -6.08
CA GLY A 173 8.16 28.17 -5.61
C GLY A 173 8.34 27.65 -4.18
N ILE A 174 7.31 26.99 -3.62
CA ILE A 174 7.32 26.42 -2.28
C ILE A 174 7.73 24.95 -2.35
N PRO A 175 8.89 24.55 -1.79
CA PRO A 175 9.24 23.15 -1.70
C PRO A 175 8.20 22.41 -0.84
N VAL A 176 7.71 21.29 -1.35
CA VAL A 176 6.74 20.44 -0.65
C VAL A 176 7.24 19.00 -0.62
N ILE A 177 7.07 18.36 0.53
CA ILE A 177 7.47 16.96 0.75
C ILE A 177 6.22 16.17 1.17
N PRO A 178 5.56 15.46 0.25
CA PRO A 178 4.54 14.48 0.59
C PRO A 178 5.16 13.39 1.48
N ARG A 179 4.69 13.28 2.72
CA ARG A 179 5.34 12.42 3.73
C ARG A 179 4.52 11.17 4.01
N TYR A 180 3.22 11.31 4.25
CA TYR A 180 2.34 10.20 4.60
C TYR A 180 0.96 10.31 3.93
N GLY A 181 0.35 9.17 3.60
CA GLY A 181 -1.11 9.04 3.47
C GLY A 181 -1.64 8.18 4.60
N GLY A 182 -2.88 8.40 5.02
CA GLY A 182 -3.41 7.78 6.21
C GLY A 182 -4.87 8.08 6.48
N LEU A 183 -5.30 7.77 7.70
CA LEU A 183 -6.65 8.00 8.21
C LEU A 183 -6.63 9.05 9.31
N VAL A 184 -7.56 10.00 9.27
CA VAL A 184 -7.76 11.02 10.30
C VAL A 184 -9.06 10.77 11.03
N GLU A 185 -8.97 10.67 12.36
CA GLU A 185 -10.13 10.56 13.24
C GLU A 185 -10.84 11.92 13.35
N ILE A 186 -12.12 11.92 13.04
CA ILE A 186 -13.05 13.01 13.20
C ILE A 186 -13.90 12.73 14.46
N LYS A 187 -13.98 13.72 15.34
CA LYS A 187 -14.87 13.68 16.52
C LYS A 187 -15.70 14.96 16.59
N ASN A 188 -17.01 14.83 16.64
CA ASN A 188 -17.96 15.95 16.66
C ASN A 188 -17.70 16.98 15.53
N ASN A 189 -17.41 16.48 14.32
CA ASN A 189 -17.01 17.22 13.13
C ASN A 189 -15.65 17.92 13.22
N VAL A 190 -14.80 17.58 14.18
CA VAL A 190 -13.45 18.16 14.34
C VAL A 190 -12.39 17.12 13.99
N PRO A 191 -11.45 17.41 13.06
CA PRO A 191 -10.27 16.57 12.84
C PRO A 191 -9.37 16.58 14.08
N THR A 192 -9.02 15.40 14.60
CA THR A 192 -8.31 15.27 15.89
C THR A 192 -6.87 14.79 15.73
N SER A 193 -6.67 13.60 15.16
CA SER A 193 -5.35 13.03 14.89
C SER A 193 -5.40 12.03 13.76
N PHE A 194 -4.27 11.82 13.10
CA PHE A 194 -4.09 10.61 12.32
C PHE A 194 -4.16 9.39 13.24
N THR A 195 -4.79 8.32 12.78
CA THR A 195 -4.86 7.02 13.46
C THR A 195 -3.88 6.05 12.82
N GLU A 196 -3.89 6.02 11.49
CA GLU A 196 -3.02 5.18 10.66
C GLU A 196 -2.32 6.00 9.57
N LEU A 197 -1.14 5.55 9.17
CA LEU A 197 -0.19 6.21 8.28
C LEU A 197 0.66 5.18 7.52
N ILE A 198 0.89 5.46 6.24
CA ILE A 198 1.90 4.85 5.38
C ILE A 198 2.72 5.94 4.70
N ALA A 199 4.04 5.81 4.74
CA ALA A 199 4.97 6.74 4.10
C ALA A 199 5.08 6.49 2.59
N TYR A 200 4.97 7.56 1.80
CA TYR A 200 5.01 7.47 0.33
C TYR A 200 6.24 6.75 -0.23
N LYS A 201 7.42 6.95 0.38
CA LYS A 201 8.70 6.36 -0.06
C LYS A 201 8.92 4.92 0.44
N LYS A 202 7.91 4.27 1.00
CA LYS A 202 8.04 3.00 1.74
C LYS A 202 7.00 1.94 1.34
N THR A 203 6.28 2.15 0.26
CA THR A 203 5.22 1.25 -0.22
C THR A 203 5.25 1.18 -1.75
N SER A 204 4.97 0.00 -2.33
CA SER A 204 4.77 -0.19 -3.77
C SER A 204 3.36 0.18 -4.24
N MET A 205 2.43 0.36 -3.30
CA MET A 205 1.09 0.89 -3.56
C MET A 205 0.96 2.33 -3.10
N THR A 206 0.01 3.06 -3.68
CA THR A 206 -0.34 4.40 -3.23
C THR A 206 -0.83 4.36 -1.77
N PRO A 207 -0.33 5.20 -0.84
CA PRO A 207 -0.67 5.11 0.58
C PRO A 207 -2.17 5.14 0.92
N LEU A 208 -2.97 5.96 0.23
CA LEU A 208 -4.42 5.98 0.47
C LEU A 208 -5.11 4.72 -0.05
N GLU A 209 -4.51 3.99 -0.99
CA GLU A 209 -5.07 2.77 -1.55
C GLU A 209 -5.22 1.70 -0.49
N ALA A 210 -4.20 1.61 0.37
CA ALA A 210 -4.13 0.72 1.50
C ALA A 210 -5.29 0.91 2.47
N PHE A 211 -5.87 2.12 2.54
CA PHE A 211 -6.91 2.49 3.49
C PHE A 211 -8.30 2.64 2.87
N THR A 212 -8.53 2.12 1.65
CA THR A 212 -9.81 2.27 0.93
C THR A 212 -10.80 1.13 1.14
N ASP A 213 -10.49 0.17 2.01
CA ASP A 213 -11.39 -0.94 2.25
C ASP A 213 -12.54 -0.60 3.20
N GLN A 214 -13.67 -1.32 3.08
CA GLN A 214 -14.93 -1.00 3.77
C GLN A 214 -14.77 -0.89 5.30
N GLU A 215 -13.84 -1.64 5.86
CA GLU A 215 -13.62 -1.73 7.31
C GLU A 215 -12.72 -0.62 7.87
N MET A 216 -12.01 0.12 7.00
CA MET A 216 -10.97 1.07 7.43
C MET A 216 -11.49 2.52 7.54
N THR A 217 -12.46 2.92 6.72
CA THR A 217 -13.02 4.27 6.73
C THR A 217 -14.43 4.31 7.33
N SER A 218 -14.85 5.49 7.77
CA SER A 218 -16.21 5.74 8.27
C SER A 218 -16.69 7.13 7.84
N VAL A 219 -16.55 7.44 6.55
CA VAL A 219 -17.01 8.67 5.92
C VAL A 219 -18.51 8.87 6.12
N LEU A 220 -19.32 7.81 5.99
CA LEU A 220 -20.76 7.86 6.23
C LEU A 220 -21.09 8.18 7.70
N GLY A 221 -20.30 7.65 8.63
CA GLY A 221 -20.39 7.96 10.06
C GLY A 221 -20.09 9.45 10.32
N VAL A 222 -19.05 9.98 9.67
CA VAL A 222 -18.72 11.41 9.77
C VAL A 222 -19.87 12.27 9.24
N ILE A 223 -20.47 11.91 8.10
CA ILE A 223 -21.57 12.68 7.52
C ILE A 223 -22.83 12.65 8.41
N LYS A 224 -23.16 11.50 9.01
CA LYS A 224 -24.39 11.32 9.79
C LYS A 224 -24.27 11.82 11.24
N GLU A 225 -23.15 11.51 11.87
CA GLU A 225 -22.96 11.63 13.33
C GLU A 225 -21.83 12.59 13.69
N GLY A 226 -21.01 12.98 12.71
CA GLY A 226 -19.81 13.79 12.93
C GLY A 226 -18.64 13.04 13.53
N ASN A 227 -18.67 11.69 13.52
CA ASN A 227 -17.62 10.85 14.09
C ASN A 227 -17.22 9.75 13.09
N GLY A 228 -15.93 9.46 13.00
CA GLY A 228 -15.39 8.41 12.13
C GLY A 228 -14.01 8.73 11.60
N ASN A 229 -13.52 7.93 10.65
CA ASN A 229 -12.20 8.06 10.05
C ASN A 229 -12.33 8.41 8.56
N ILE A 230 -11.57 9.42 8.11
CA ILE A 230 -11.52 9.81 6.70
C ILE A 230 -10.09 9.69 6.17
N PRO A 231 -9.90 9.35 4.87
CA PRO A 231 -8.57 9.34 4.28
C PRO A 231 -8.01 10.76 4.19
N ALA A 232 -6.71 10.93 4.44
CA ALA A 232 -6.01 12.20 4.36
C ALA A 232 -4.51 12.03 4.07
N ASN A 233 -3.92 13.08 3.50
CA ASN A 233 -2.50 13.15 3.18
C ASN A 233 -1.81 14.22 4.02
N PHE A 234 -0.60 13.92 4.44
CA PHE A 234 0.27 14.79 5.20
C PHE A 234 1.51 15.17 4.40
N ARG A 235 1.79 16.47 4.33
CA ARG A 235 2.99 17.01 3.69
C ARG A 235 3.70 18.02 4.58
N LEU A 236 4.96 18.23 4.28
CA LEU A 236 5.80 19.25 4.91
C LEU A 236 6.18 20.33 3.92
N ILE A 237 6.26 21.56 4.42
CA ILE A 237 6.85 22.71 3.72
C ILE A 237 7.85 23.41 4.65
N PRO A 238 8.79 24.21 4.11
CA PRO A 238 9.64 25.09 4.90
C PRO A 238 8.82 26.08 5.74
N ALA A 239 9.26 26.35 6.98
CA ALA A 239 8.55 27.25 7.89
C ALA A 239 8.34 28.67 7.35
N ASN A 240 9.32 29.19 6.59
CA ASN A 240 9.24 30.52 5.97
C ASN A 240 8.20 30.61 4.85
N ALA A 241 7.74 29.49 4.28
CA ALA A 241 6.73 29.46 3.22
C ALA A 241 5.29 29.38 3.75
N ARG A 242 5.09 29.37 5.07
CA ARG A 242 3.77 29.18 5.70
C ARG A 242 2.73 30.22 5.27
N GLU A 243 3.06 31.50 5.38
CA GLU A 243 2.12 32.59 5.07
C GLU A 243 1.75 32.62 3.59
N GLU A 244 2.71 32.30 2.70
CA GLU A 244 2.45 32.18 1.27
C GLU A 244 1.55 30.97 0.97
N SER A 245 1.78 29.85 1.66
CA SER A 245 0.95 28.65 1.54
C SER A 245 -0.49 28.91 1.96
N ILE A 246 -0.72 29.64 3.06
CA ILE A 246 -2.08 30.02 3.51
C ILE A 246 -2.80 30.80 2.41
N LYS A 247 -2.14 31.82 1.84
CA LYS A 247 -2.72 32.61 0.73
C LYS A 247 -3.04 31.74 -0.48
N LEU A 248 -2.18 30.77 -0.80
CA LEU A 248 -2.43 29.84 -1.89
C LEU A 248 -3.65 28.97 -1.62
N PHE A 249 -3.80 28.43 -0.40
CA PHE A 249 -4.99 27.67 -0.01
C PHE A 249 -6.27 28.51 -0.07
N ASP A 250 -6.21 29.78 0.35
CA ASP A 250 -7.34 30.72 0.23
C ASP A 250 -7.73 30.96 -1.23
N ASP A 251 -6.75 31.12 -2.13
CA ASP A 251 -7.00 31.31 -3.56
C ASP A 251 -7.54 30.02 -4.22
N LEU A 252 -6.99 28.86 -3.89
CA LEU A 252 -7.48 27.58 -4.39
C LEU A 252 -8.90 27.29 -3.87
N GLN A 253 -9.22 27.67 -2.63
CA GLN A 253 -10.56 27.52 -2.06
C GLN A 253 -11.62 28.30 -2.86
N LYS A 254 -11.29 29.48 -3.40
CA LYS A 254 -12.21 30.29 -4.23
C LYS A 254 -12.63 29.58 -5.51
N ILE A 255 -11.80 28.68 -6.03
CA ILE A 255 -12.11 27.85 -7.21
C ILE A 255 -12.56 26.43 -6.82
N GLY A 256 -12.78 26.17 -5.53
CA GLY A 256 -13.28 24.90 -5.03
C GLY A 256 -12.23 23.78 -4.91
N VAL A 257 -10.95 24.11 -4.76
CA VAL A 257 -9.86 23.13 -4.55
C VAL A 257 -9.17 23.48 -3.23
N SER A 258 -9.35 22.75 -2.15
CA SER A 258 -8.62 23.10 -0.90
C SER A 258 -8.43 21.88 -0.03
N GLY A 259 -9.53 21.15 0.26
CA GLY A 259 -9.50 19.94 1.09
C GLY A 259 -8.76 20.10 2.42
N LEU A 260 -8.49 21.33 2.86
CA LEU A 260 -7.55 21.62 3.94
C LEU A 260 -8.16 21.20 5.27
N LEU A 261 -7.46 20.33 6.01
CA LEU A 261 -7.83 19.94 7.37
C LEU A 261 -7.14 20.82 8.41
N LYS A 262 -5.82 20.99 8.26
CA LYS A 262 -5.00 21.77 9.20
C LYS A 262 -3.69 22.21 8.55
N ILE A 263 -3.29 23.45 8.81
CA ILE A 263 -1.93 23.95 8.59
C ILE A 263 -1.32 24.26 9.97
N GLY A 264 -0.17 23.67 10.28
CA GLY A 264 0.52 23.87 11.56
C GLY A 264 1.27 25.20 11.64
N LYS A 265 1.86 25.48 12.79
CA LYS A 265 2.99 26.43 12.92
C LYS A 265 4.32 25.68 12.79
N ALA A 266 5.41 26.44 12.69
CA ALA A 266 6.75 25.87 12.62
C ALA A 266 7.03 24.97 13.84
N GLY A 267 7.43 23.72 13.60
CA GLY A 267 7.68 22.72 14.65
C GLY A 267 6.45 22.24 15.42
N GLU A 268 5.25 22.77 15.13
CA GLU A 268 4.03 22.33 15.81
C GLU A 268 3.58 20.99 15.22
N PRO A 269 3.28 19.97 16.06
CA PRO A 269 2.66 18.76 15.56
C PRO A 269 1.32 19.07 14.88
N VAL A 270 0.99 18.28 13.86
CA VAL A 270 -0.25 18.45 13.09
C VAL A 270 -0.98 17.12 13.06
N LEU A 271 -2.14 17.10 13.70
CA LEU A 271 -3.01 15.93 13.85
C LEU A 271 -2.21 14.73 14.40
N GLY A 272 -1.45 14.93 15.48
CA GLY A 272 -0.65 13.89 16.11
C GLY A 272 0.67 13.53 15.40
N ILE A 273 0.98 14.12 14.25
CA ILE A 273 2.25 13.91 13.53
C ILE A 273 3.29 14.93 14.01
N PRO A 274 4.46 14.51 14.51
CA PRO A 274 5.53 15.43 14.88
C PRO A 274 6.14 16.12 13.65
N VAL A 275 6.49 17.40 13.82
CA VAL A 275 7.08 18.24 12.77
C VAL A 275 8.37 18.86 13.30
N ASP A 276 9.40 18.88 12.46
CA ASP A 276 10.69 19.51 12.80
C ASP A 276 10.55 21.03 12.93
N THR A 277 11.38 21.66 13.77
CA THR A 277 11.26 23.08 14.14
C THR A 277 11.26 24.05 12.96
N ASP A 278 11.98 23.72 11.88
CA ASP A 278 12.12 24.55 10.68
C ASP A 278 11.11 24.19 9.58
N MET A 279 10.16 23.30 9.89
CA MET A 279 9.15 22.79 8.96
C MET A 279 7.74 23.09 9.47
N VAL A 280 6.79 23.09 8.55
CA VAL A 280 5.35 23.20 8.83
C VAL A 280 4.63 21.99 8.22
N GLY A 281 3.76 21.37 9.02
CA GLY A 281 2.88 20.29 8.59
C GLY A 281 1.59 20.80 7.95
N ILE A 282 1.13 20.11 6.92
CA ILE A 282 -0.16 20.37 6.26
C ILE A 282 -0.89 19.04 6.07
N ALA A 283 -2.13 18.98 6.57
CA ALA A 283 -3.04 17.85 6.36
C ALA A 283 -4.17 18.24 5.40
N VAL A 284 -4.45 17.39 4.41
CA VAL A 284 -5.51 17.58 3.41
C VAL A 284 -6.30 16.29 3.27
N ILE A 285 -7.62 16.38 3.13
CA ILE A 285 -8.54 15.27 2.86
C ILE A 285 -8.12 14.53 1.58
N GLY A 286 -8.29 13.20 1.56
CA GLY A 286 -8.09 12.38 0.39
C GLY A 286 -9.19 12.61 -0.65
N GLY A 287 -8.81 12.76 -1.93
CA GLY A 287 -9.75 12.98 -3.03
C GLY A 287 -10.76 11.84 -3.23
N ILE A 288 -10.40 10.64 -2.78
CA ILE A 288 -11.19 9.41 -2.89
C ILE A 288 -12.23 9.23 -1.76
N SER A 289 -12.33 10.16 -0.81
CA SER A 289 -13.26 10.03 0.34
C SER A 289 -14.73 9.78 -0.08
N PRO A 290 -15.28 10.43 -1.13
CA PRO A 290 -16.63 10.12 -1.61
C PRO A 290 -16.82 8.67 -2.08
N LEU A 291 -15.75 8.04 -2.56
CA LEU A 291 -15.80 6.67 -3.03
C LEU A 291 -15.59 5.66 -1.90
N CYS A 292 -14.84 6.04 -0.86
CA CYS A 292 -14.84 5.31 0.41
C CYS A 292 -16.27 5.23 0.99
N ALA A 293 -17.03 6.33 0.97
CA ALA A 293 -18.42 6.35 1.41
C ALA A 293 -19.32 5.37 0.63
N ALA A 294 -19.07 5.22 -0.68
CA ALA A 294 -19.76 4.24 -1.50
C ALA A 294 -19.41 2.80 -1.10
N LYS A 295 -18.12 2.51 -0.89
CA LYS A 295 -17.69 1.18 -0.42
C LYS A 295 -18.27 0.86 0.95
N GLU A 296 -18.26 1.79 1.90
CA GLU A 296 -18.89 1.63 3.22
C GLU A 296 -20.38 1.27 3.15
N ALA A 297 -21.08 1.67 2.07
CA ALA A 297 -22.48 1.32 1.84
C ALA A 297 -22.68 -0.04 1.16
N GLY A 298 -21.61 -0.82 0.94
CA GLY A 298 -21.68 -2.16 0.33
C GLY A 298 -21.53 -2.18 -1.19
N TYR A 299 -21.24 -1.05 -1.84
CA TYR A 299 -21.06 -1.01 -3.29
C TYR A 299 -19.65 -1.42 -3.71
N GLU A 300 -19.57 -2.15 -4.82
CA GLU A 300 -18.31 -2.54 -5.43
C GLU A 300 -17.74 -1.37 -6.26
N VAL A 301 -16.75 -0.68 -5.69
CA VAL A 301 -16.05 0.44 -6.35
C VAL A 301 -14.59 0.07 -6.51
N ASN A 302 -14.14 -0.01 -7.76
CA ASN A 302 -12.73 -0.23 -8.07
C ASN A 302 -12.03 1.12 -8.15
N ILE A 303 -11.40 1.51 -7.04
CA ILE A 303 -10.59 2.72 -6.94
C ILE A 303 -9.22 2.41 -7.52
N ARG A 304 -9.03 2.72 -8.80
CA ARG A 304 -7.72 2.66 -9.44
C ARG A 304 -7.05 4.01 -9.30
N MET A 305 -6.03 4.14 -8.46
CA MET A 305 -5.15 5.31 -8.51
C MET A 305 -4.23 5.26 -9.74
N ALA A 306 -4.84 5.14 -10.91
CA ALA A 306 -4.28 5.46 -12.20
C ALA A 306 -4.24 6.98 -12.31
N GLU A 307 -3.36 7.59 -11.53
CA GLU A 307 -3.25 9.04 -11.49
C GLU A 307 -2.87 9.55 -12.87
N SER A 308 -3.74 10.40 -13.42
CA SER A 308 -3.61 11.01 -14.74
C SER A 308 -3.85 12.51 -14.62
N THR A 309 -3.58 13.24 -15.71
CA THR A 309 -3.81 14.69 -15.76
C THR A 309 -5.02 15.01 -16.62
N VAL A 310 -5.88 15.89 -16.13
CA VAL A 310 -7.09 16.34 -16.81
C VAL A 310 -7.13 17.86 -16.78
N GLU A 311 -7.62 18.50 -17.85
CA GLU A 311 -7.87 19.94 -17.84
C GLU A 311 -9.02 20.26 -16.88
N PHE A 312 -8.80 21.19 -15.95
CA PHE A 312 -9.80 21.51 -14.92
C PHE A 312 -11.13 21.98 -15.52
N SER A 313 -11.09 22.62 -16.69
CA SER A 313 -12.30 23.04 -17.43
C SER A 313 -13.15 21.89 -17.96
N GLU A 314 -12.62 20.67 -18.06
CA GLU A 314 -13.39 19.48 -18.43
C GLU A 314 -14.13 18.87 -17.24
N MET A 315 -13.78 19.27 -16.02
CA MET A 315 -14.43 18.80 -14.80
C MET A 315 -15.66 19.66 -14.48
N LYS A 316 -16.71 19.02 -13.96
CA LYS A 316 -17.97 19.67 -13.59
C LYS A 316 -18.16 19.61 -12.09
N SER A 317 -18.56 20.73 -11.50
CA SER A 317 -18.95 20.73 -10.10
C SER A 317 -20.22 19.91 -9.92
N VAL A 318 -20.17 18.93 -9.03
CA VAL A 318 -21.31 18.07 -8.69
C VAL A 318 -22.32 18.81 -7.81
N THR A 319 -21.82 19.77 -7.02
CA THR A 319 -22.60 20.46 -5.99
C THR A 319 -21.89 21.73 -5.51
N THR A 320 -22.58 22.51 -4.67
CA THR A 320 -21.96 23.55 -3.85
C THR A 320 -21.79 23.00 -2.43
N PRO A 321 -20.56 22.69 -1.98
CA PRO A 321 -20.35 22.06 -0.68
C PRO A 321 -20.76 22.96 0.49
N THR A 322 -21.45 22.38 1.46
CA THR A 322 -21.54 22.87 2.83
C THR A 322 -20.44 22.21 3.63
N ASN A 323 -19.42 22.96 4.04
CA ASN A 323 -18.32 22.42 4.83
C ASN A 323 -18.83 21.91 6.19
N LEU A 324 -18.92 20.58 6.33
CA LEU A 324 -19.34 19.92 7.57
C LEU A 324 -18.24 20.00 8.64
N LEU A 325 -16.99 19.79 8.22
CA LEU A 325 -15.84 19.74 9.11
C LEU A 325 -15.53 21.14 9.66
N LYS A 326 -15.33 21.19 10.97
CA LYS A 326 -14.85 22.37 11.70
C LYS A 326 -13.34 22.41 11.65
N ASN A 327 -12.78 23.60 11.90
CA ASN A 327 -11.34 23.77 12.05
C ASN A 327 -10.79 22.88 13.17
N ALA A 328 -9.66 22.24 12.90
CA ALA A 328 -8.94 21.48 13.91
C ALA A 328 -8.48 22.41 15.05
N GLY A 329 -8.63 21.93 16.29
CA GLY A 329 -8.18 22.65 17.49
C GLY A 329 -6.66 22.56 17.71
N PRO A 330 -6.16 23.15 18.82
CA PRO A 330 -4.79 22.90 19.28
C PRO A 330 -4.59 21.40 19.52
N GLU A 331 -3.36 20.93 19.34
CA GLU A 331 -3.02 19.52 19.53
C GLU A 331 -3.40 19.06 20.94
N LYS A 332 -4.33 18.12 21.01
CA LYS A 332 -4.74 17.43 22.25
C LYS A 332 -4.51 15.92 22.17
N GLY A 333 -3.95 15.44 21.05
CA GLY A 333 -3.99 14.04 20.61
C GLY A 333 -2.80 13.18 21.03
N LYS A 334 -3.01 11.85 20.98
CA LYS A 334 -1.95 10.84 21.07
C LYS A 334 -1.10 10.90 19.81
N LYS A 335 0.23 10.77 19.95
CA LYS A 335 1.13 10.63 18.80
C LYS A 335 0.88 9.30 18.09
N VAL A 336 0.83 9.30 16.76
CA VAL A 336 0.81 8.06 15.98
C VAL A 336 2.10 7.28 16.25
N LYS A 337 1.95 5.99 16.55
CA LYS A 337 3.09 5.10 16.79
C LYS A 337 3.31 4.23 15.56
N PHE A 338 4.48 4.36 14.95
CA PHE A 338 4.89 3.47 13.85
C PHE A 338 5.00 2.01 14.30
N LEU A 339 4.64 1.09 13.42
CA LEU A 339 4.56 -0.34 13.69
C LEU A 339 5.90 -0.89 14.17
N LEU A 340 7.00 -0.53 13.48
CA LEU A 340 8.32 -1.06 13.81
C LEU A 340 8.73 -0.77 15.27
N SER A 341 8.35 0.39 15.81
CA SER A 341 8.61 0.70 17.23
C SER A 341 7.84 -0.22 18.19
N LYS A 342 6.62 -0.62 17.83
CA LYS A 342 5.83 -1.62 18.59
C LYS A 342 6.46 -3.01 18.44
N ALA A 343 6.79 -3.39 17.19
CA ALA A 343 7.39 -4.68 16.86
C ALA A 343 8.71 -4.91 17.60
N TRP A 344 9.61 -3.92 17.69
CA TRP A 344 10.87 -4.04 18.43
C TRP A 344 10.68 -4.39 19.90
N ASN A 345 9.63 -3.85 20.55
CA ASN A 345 9.33 -4.17 21.94
C ASN A 345 8.88 -5.64 22.10
N LEU A 346 8.22 -6.21 21.10
CA LEU A 346 7.83 -7.62 21.10
C LEU A 346 9.01 -8.52 20.74
N ILE A 347 9.75 -8.20 19.68
CA ILE A 347 10.97 -8.91 19.25
C ILE A 347 11.94 -9.09 20.41
N HIS A 348 12.19 -8.04 21.20
CA HIS A 348 13.09 -8.09 22.35
C HIS A 348 12.63 -9.09 23.44
N LYS A 349 11.32 -9.26 23.58
CA LYS A 349 10.69 -10.10 24.60
C LYS A 349 10.45 -11.55 24.15
N VAL A 350 10.68 -11.87 22.88
CA VAL A 350 10.71 -13.27 22.41
C VAL A 350 11.85 -13.98 23.13
N ASP A 351 11.55 -15.09 23.77
CA ASP A 351 12.51 -15.95 24.47
C ASP A 351 12.30 -17.44 24.16
N PHE A 352 11.63 -17.73 23.02
CA PHE A 352 11.49 -19.07 22.51
C PHE A 352 12.83 -19.75 22.27
N ASP A 353 13.00 -20.94 22.87
CA ASP A 353 14.12 -21.84 22.69
C ASP A 353 13.78 -22.95 21.69
N PRO A 354 14.42 -22.98 20.50
CA PRO A 354 14.18 -24.01 19.48
C PRO A 354 14.53 -25.43 19.93
N GLU A 355 15.46 -25.64 20.89
CA GLU A 355 15.79 -26.99 21.35
C GLU A 355 14.78 -27.51 22.37
N GLY A 356 14.42 -26.69 23.36
CA GLY A 356 13.47 -27.04 24.42
C GLY A 356 12.00 -26.95 24.02
N HIS A 357 11.68 -26.31 22.89
CA HIS A 357 10.31 -25.98 22.47
C HIS A 357 9.53 -25.21 23.56
N GLU A 358 10.22 -24.32 24.28
CA GLU A 358 9.63 -23.54 25.38
C GLU A 358 9.90 -22.04 25.21
N GLY A 359 9.03 -21.22 25.79
CA GLY A 359 9.17 -19.76 25.77
C GLY A 359 8.13 -19.04 24.90
N ASN A 360 8.28 -17.72 24.84
CA ASN A 360 7.29 -16.81 24.29
C ASN A 360 7.55 -16.51 22.82
N VAL A 361 6.48 -16.61 22.04
CA VAL A 361 6.42 -16.25 20.62
C VAL A 361 5.47 -15.08 20.40
N ILE A 362 5.66 -14.33 19.31
CA ILE A 362 4.72 -13.27 18.92
C ILE A 362 3.55 -13.90 18.18
N VAL A 363 2.32 -13.57 18.55
CA VAL A 363 1.11 -14.08 17.90
C VAL A 363 0.24 -12.95 17.33
N ASN A 364 -0.40 -13.25 16.20
CA ASN A 364 -1.54 -12.50 15.68
C ASN A 364 -2.82 -13.13 16.24
N VAL A 365 -3.87 -12.36 16.46
CA VAL A 365 -5.18 -12.90 16.87
C VAL A 365 -6.25 -12.45 15.89
N SER A 366 -7.02 -13.42 15.42
CA SER A 366 -8.12 -13.21 14.48
C SER A 366 -9.42 -13.74 15.07
N TYR A 367 -10.49 -12.96 15.02
CA TYR A 367 -11.77 -13.30 15.63
C TYR A 367 -12.83 -13.61 14.58
N LEU A 368 -13.50 -14.74 14.77
CA LEU A 368 -14.61 -15.21 13.95
C LEU A 368 -15.89 -15.28 14.78
N ASN A 369 -17.03 -15.13 14.12
CA ASN A 369 -18.32 -15.41 14.76
C ASN A 369 -18.39 -16.88 15.16
N LYS A 370 -19.10 -17.17 16.25
CA LYS A 370 -19.22 -18.54 16.77
C LYS A 370 -19.84 -19.51 15.76
N GLU A 371 -20.76 -19.00 14.94
CA GLU A 371 -21.49 -19.76 13.92
C GLU A 371 -20.59 -20.19 12.76
N ASP A 372 -19.65 -19.31 12.37
CA ASP A 372 -18.73 -19.53 11.24
C ASP A 372 -17.42 -20.24 11.67
N PHE A 373 -17.20 -20.43 12.98
CA PHE A 373 -15.89 -20.85 13.49
C PHE A 373 -15.49 -22.26 13.06
N GLU A 374 -16.41 -23.23 13.08
CA GLU A 374 -16.10 -24.60 12.69
C GLU A 374 -15.77 -24.70 11.20
N GLU A 375 -16.49 -23.97 10.36
CA GLU A 375 -16.19 -23.88 8.93
C GLU A 375 -14.83 -23.20 8.69
N GLY A 376 -14.57 -22.09 9.39
CA GLY A 376 -13.29 -21.39 9.35
C GLY A 376 -12.13 -22.27 9.80
N LEU A 377 -12.31 -23.08 10.86
CA LEU A 377 -11.30 -24.02 11.35
C LEU A 377 -11.02 -25.13 10.34
N ASN A 378 -12.04 -25.67 9.67
CA ASN A 378 -11.83 -26.64 8.59
C ASN A 378 -10.98 -26.07 7.44
N ILE A 379 -11.18 -24.80 7.07
CA ILE A 379 -10.38 -24.13 6.03
C ILE A 379 -8.95 -23.87 6.55
N PHE A 380 -8.83 -23.43 7.80
CA PHE A 380 -7.55 -23.27 8.48
C PHE A 380 -6.72 -24.56 8.40
N ASP A 381 -7.31 -25.68 8.81
CA ASP A 381 -6.68 -27.00 8.84
C ASP A 381 -6.27 -27.46 7.44
N GLN A 382 -7.08 -27.17 6.41
CA GLN A 382 -6.72 -27.46 5.02
C GLN A 382 -5.43 -26.77 4.59
N VAL A 383 -5.24 -25.50 4.97
CA VAL A 383 -4.00 -24.75 4.66
C VAL A 383 -2.82 -25.33 5.43
N MET A 384 -2.97 -25.52 6.75
CA MET A 384 -1.90 -26.06 7.61
C MET A 384 -1.44 -27.44 7.14
N THR A 385 -2.38 -28.31 6.73
CA THR A 385 -2.09 -29.68 6.27
C THR A 385 -1.52 -29.72 4.86
N SER A 386 -2.08 -28.96 3.93
CA SER A 386 -1.71 -29.06 2.51
C SER A 386 -0.43 -28.30 2.19
N ARG A 387 -0.19 -27.18 2.88
CA ARG A 387 0.91 -26.24 2.65
C ARG A 387 1.42 -25.65 3.97
N PRO A 388 1.98 -26.46 4.89
CA PRO A 388 2.50 -25.96 6.17
C PRO A 388 3.59 -24.89 5.97
N GLU A 389 4.31 -24.91 4.85
CA GLU A 389 5.31 -23.91 4.51
C GLU A 389 4.73 -22.50 4.26
N TYR A 390 3.41 -22.37 4.10
CA TYR A 390 2.73 -21.07 4.01
C TYR A 390 2.37 -20.49 5.38
N CYS A 391 2.57 -21.24 6.46
CA CYS A 391 2.33 -20.80 7.82
C CYS A 391 3.66 -20.52 8.49
N THR A 392 3.76 -19.45 9.30
CA THR A 392 5.02 -19.16 10.01
C THR A 392 5.44 -20.32 10.91
N SER A 393 4.49 -21.01 11.51
CA SER A 393 4.74 -22.13 12.41
C SER A 393 3.56 -23.11 12.39
N ARG A 394 3.79 -24.34 12.86
CA ARG A 394 2.75 -25.34 13.12
C ARG A 394 1.89 -25.04 14.35
N TYR A 395 2.35 -24.15 15.25
CA TYR A 395 1.64 -23.82 16.47
C TYR A 395 0.50 -22.84 16.22
N PHE A 396 -0.66 -23.13 16.81
CA PHE A 396 -1.81 -22.22 16.84
C PHE A 396 -2.52 -22.33 18.19
N GLN A 397 -3.43 -21.40 18.49
CA GLN A 397 -4.24 -21.54 19.70
C GLN A 397 -5.66 -21.02 19.48
N ILE A 398 -6.64 -21.69 20.08
CA ILE A 398 -8.03 -21.24 20.11
C ILE A 398 -8.28 -20.53 21.43
N LEU A 399 -8.81 -19.32 21.37
CA LEU A 399 -9.06 -18.49 22.55
C LEU A 399 -10.45 -17.85 22.53
N PRO A 400 -11.02 -17.48 23.69
CA PRO A 400 -12.26 -16.71 23.73
C PRO A 400 -12.06 -15.31 23.13
N GLY A 401 -13.00 -14.88 22.30
CA GLY A 401 -13.04 -13.54 21.69
C GLY A 401 -14.06 -12.60 22.33
N PRO A 402 -14.00 -11.30 22.02
CA PRO A 402 -14.98 -10.32 22.48
C PRO A 402 -16.37 -10.63 21.89
N GLU A 403 -17.42 -10.22 22.60
CA GLU A 403 -18.81 -10.33 22.13
C GLU A 403 -19.25 -11.76 21.75
N GLY A 404 -18.64 -12.77 22.38
CA GLY A 404 -18.96 -14.18 22.14
C GLY A 404 -18.34 -14.77 20.87
N LYS A 405 -17.45 -14.03 20.19
CA LYS A 405 -16.61 -14.53 19.10
C LYS A 405 -15.60 -15.56 19.61
N LYS A 406 -15.06 -16.37 18.69
CA LYS A 406 -13.92 -17.26 18.95
C LYS A 406 -12.68 -16.72 18.24
N GLY A 407 -11.54 -16.75 18.91
CA GLY A 407 -10.26 -16.27 18.39
C GLY A 407 -9.35 -17.41 17.95
N LEU A 408 -8.63 -17.20 16.85
CA LEU A 408 -7.51 -18.01 16.38
C LEU A 408 -6.23 -17.20 16.54
N ALA A 409 -5.30 -17.69 17.35
CA ALA A 409 -3.96 -17.15 17.47
C ALA A 409 -2.99 -17.92 16.58
N THR A 410 -2.23 -17.19 15.75
CA THR A 410 -1.20 -17.77 14.88
C THR A 410 0.14 -17.07 15.09
N VAL A 411 1.24 -17.83 14.99
CA VAL A 411 2.58 -17.28 15.20
C VAL A 411 2.94 -16.27 14.11
N CYS A 412 3.48 -15.12 14.51
CA CYS A 412 3.95 -14.06 13.63
C CYS A 412 5.40 -14.30 13.20
N SER A 413 5.75 -13.98 11.95
CA SER A 413 7.10 -14.16 11.41
C SER A 413 8.16 -13.31 12.12
N LEU A 414 7.77 -12.26 12.83
CA LEU A 414 8.65 -11.45 13.69
C LEU A 414 9.24 -12.26 14.86
N THR A 415 8.65 -13.40 15.22
CA THR A 415 9.23 -14.32 16.21
C THR A 415 10.62 -14.78 15.80
N ILE A 416 10.84 -15.06 14.51
CA ILE A 416 12.16 -15.44 13.97
C ILE A 416 13.19 -14.32 14.18
N ASP A 417 12.78 -13.04 14.09
CA ASP A 417 13.69 -11.92 14.37
C ASP A 417 14.09 -11.89 15.85
N GLY A 418 13.15 -12.23 16.75
CA GLY A 418 13.40 -12.39 18.17
C GLY A 418 14.41 -13.49 18.48
N ILE A 419 14.21 -14.68 17.92
CA ILE A 419 15.11 -15.83 18.09
C ILE A 419 16.52 -15.49 17.61
N LEU A 420 16.66 -14.95 16.39
CA LEU A 420 17.97 -14.53 15.86
C LEU A 420 18.63 -13.46 16.75
N THR A 421 17.85 -12.47 17.21
CA THR A 421 18.37 -11.40 18.07
C THR A 421 18.88 -11.94 19.41
N LYS A 422 18.23 -12.96 20.00
CA LYS A 422 18.69 -13.62 21.23
C LYS A 422 20.01 -14.37 21.05
N GLN A 423 20.27 -14.87 19.85
CA GLN A 423 21.54 -15.48 19.47
C GLN A 423 22.60 -14.44 19.04
N GLY A 424 22.37 -13.14 19.26
CA GLY A 424 23.31 -12.07 18.91
C GLY A 424 23.32 -11.71 17.42
N ILE A 425 22.41 -12.28 16.62
CA ILE A 425 22.31 -12.02 15.18
C ILE A 425 21.31 -10.88 14.95
N ALA A 426 21.81 -9.74 14.50
CA ALA A 426 20.97 -8.57 14.21
C ALA A 426 20.06 -8.83 12.99
N SER A 427 18.83 -9.29 13.23
CA SER A 427 17.79 -9.41 12.21
C SER A 427 16.92 -8.17 12.17
N THR A 428 16.78 -7.56 10.99
CA THR A 428 15.95 -6.36 10.79
C THR A 428 14.77 -6.68 9.87
N PRO A 429 13.52 -6.57 10.36
CA PRO A 429 12.34 -6.65 9.50
C PRO A 429 12.33 -5.50 8.49
N GLN A 430 12.36 -5.81 7.20
CA GLN A 430 12.39 -4.80 6.14
C GLN A 430 11.01 -4.56 5.55
N TYR A 431 10.36 -5.62 5.05
CA TYR A 431 9.10 -5.51 4.31
C TYR A 431 8.13 -6.64 4.65
N GLY A 432 6.84 -6.33 4.71
CA GLY A 432 5.77 -7.30 4.50
C GLY A 432 5.25 -7.17 3.07
N GLY A 433 4.81 -8.28 2.47
CA GLY A 433 4.49 -8.34 1.05
C GLY A 433 3.51 -9.42 0.65
N ILE A 434 3.06 -9.34 -0.61
CA ILE A 434 2.36 -10.41 -1.30
C ILE A 434 3.37 -11.16 -2.18
N LEU A 435 3.54 -12.44 -1.91
CA LEU A 435 4.36 -13.35 -2.68
C LEU A 435 3.46 -14.16 -3.62
N GLU A 436 3.63 -13.93 -4.93
CA GLU A 436 3.03 -14.79 -5.95
C GLU A 436 3.86 -16.06 -6.06
N THR A 437 3.22 -17.21 -5.85
CA THR A 437 3.85 -18.55 -5.87
C THR A 437 3.75 -19.22 -7.24
N GLU A 438 2.97 -18.66 -8.17
CA GLU A 438 2.81 -19.17 -9.53
C GLU A 438 4.05 -18.88 -10.41
N GLY A 439 4.41 -19.84 -11.28
CA GLY A 439 5.45 -19.68 -12.29
C GLY A 439 6.75 -20.42 -11.95
N LYS A 440 7.86 -20.07 -12.62
CA LYS A 440 9.16 -20.76 -12.46
C LYS A 440 9.80 -20.56 -11.09
N SER A 441 9.52 -19.42 -10.44
CA SER A 441 10.03 -19.08 -9.11
C SER A 441 9.10 -18.06 -8.45
N PRO A 442 8.87 -18.15 -7.14
CA PRO A 442 8.07 -17.16 -6.42
C PRO A 442 8.63 -15.73 -6.57
N ARG A 443 7.74 -14.74 -6.53
CA ARG A 443 8.10 -13.32 -6.66
C ARG A 443 7.19 -12.41 -5.86
N PHE A 444 7.74 -11.36 -5.26
CA PHE A 444 6.93 -10.35 -4.61
C PHE A 444 6.23 -9.47 -5.66
N ILE A 445 4.94 -9.26 -5.49
CA ILE A 445 4.12 -8.38 -6.33
C ILE A 445 3.68 -7.12 -5.59
N GLU A 446 3.77 -7.11 -4.25
CA GLU A 446 3.55 -5.95 -3.40
C GLU A 446 4.52 -6.00 -2.21
N LEU A 447 5.03 -4.83 -1.78
CA LEU A 447 5.84 -4.64 -0.59
C LEU A 447 5.48 -3.33 0.13
N THR A 448 5.43 -3.39 1.46
CA THR A 448 5.35 -2.22 2.34
C THR A 448 6.37 -2.38 3.46
N ALA A 449 7.18 -1.35 3.65
CA ALA A 449 8.24 -1.38 4.64
C ALA A 449 7.68 -1.25 6.05
N TYR A 450 8.16 -2.07 6.98
CA TYR A 450 7.72 -2.04 8.38
C TYR A 450 8.02 -0.68 9.06
N ASN A 451 9.11 -0.01 8.66
CA ASN A 451 9.47 1.33 9.15
C ASN A 451 8.66 2.48 8.52
N GLY A 452 7.87 2.18 7.50
CA GLY A 452 7.06 3.16 6.77
C GLY A 452 5.59 3.15 7.15
N SER A 453 5.13 2.19 7.95
CA SER A 453 3.72 1.98 8.26
C SER A 453 3.44 2.01 9.76
N SER A 454 2.21 2.36 10.14
CA SER A 454 1.67 2.19 11.50
C SER A 454 0.76 0.96 11.65
N LEU A 455 0.23 0.45 10.53
CA LEU A 455 -0.43 -0.85 10.40
C LEU A 455 0.53 -1.93 9.90
N ASP A 456 0.25 -3.18 10.25
CA ASP A 456 0.93 -4.32 9.66
C ASP A 456 0.65 -4.43 8.16
N PRO A 457 1.68 -4.55 7.29
CA PRO A 457 1.47 -4.77 5.86
C PRO A 457 0.56 -5.94 5.53
N HIS A 458 0.61 -7.04 6.31
CA HIS A 458 -0.23 -8.21 6.07
C HIS A 458 -1.69 -7.94 6.38
N GLU A 459 -2.00 -7.12 7.39
CA GLU A 459 -3.36 -6.67 7.69
C GLU A 459 -3.93 -5.81 6.55
N ILE A 460 -3.11 -4.91 5.99
CA ILE A 460 -3.46 -4.08 4.83
C ILE A 460 -3.79 -4.95 3.61
N TYR A 461 -2.97 -5.95 3.31
CA TYR A 461 -3.20 -6.77 2.11
C TYR A 461 -4.36 -7.75 2.26
N LEU A 462 -4.60 -8.21 3.49
CA LEU A 462 -5.75 -9.04 3.83
C LEU A 462 -7.06 -8.24 3.75
N SER A 463 -7.09 -6.99 4.21
CA SER A 463 -8.27 -6.12 4.04
C SER A 463 -8.56 -5.91 2.56
N LYS A 464 -7.52 -5.61 1.77
CA LYS A 464 -7.61 -5.37 0.33
C LYS A 464 -7.93 -6.60 -0.53
N GLY A 465 -8.02 -7.80 0.05
CA GLY A 465 -8.30 -9.04 -0.68
C GLY A 465 -7.24 -9.36 -1.75
N LEU A 466 -5.97 -9.04 -1.47
CA LEU A 466 -4.88 -9.24 -2.44
C LEU A 466 -4.30 -10.65 -2.43
N THR A 467 -4.74 -11.50 -1.50
CA THR A 467 -4.32 -12.90 -1.40
C THR A 467 -5.15 -13.80 -2.31
N SER A 468 -4.66 -15.02 -2.52
CA SER A 468 -5.38 -16.14 -3.10
C SER A 468 -4.75 -17.44 -2.60
N VAL A 469 -4.76 -17.59 -1.27
CA VAL A 469 -4.18 -18.73 -0.55
C VAL A 469 -4.88 -20.03 -0.92
N VAL A 470 -6.21 -20.05 -1.03
CA VAL A 470 -6.96 -21.27 -1.40
C VAL A 470 -6.54 -21.77 -2.78
N ASP A 471 -6.40 -20.87 -3.77
CA ASP A 471 -5.92 -21.21 -5.11
C ASP A 471 -4.47 -21.73 -5.09
N SER A 472 -3.65 -21.16 -4.20
CA SER A 472 -2.24 -21.52 -4.04
C SER A 472 -2.01 -22.93 -3.50
N LEU A 473 -3.03 -23.59 -2.94
CA LEU A 473 -2.94 -24.98 -2.49
C LEU A 473 -2.80 -25.96 -3.66
N LYS A 474 -3.42 -25.66 -4.82
CA LYS A 474 -3.47 -26.58 -5.97
C LYS A 474 -2.37 -26.33 -6.99
N ASN A 475 -2.24 -25.09 -7.46
CA ASN A 475 -1.32 -24.73 -8.54
C ASN A 475 -0.31 -23.69 -8.05
N GLY A 476 -0.76 -22.45 -7.96
CA GLY A 476 -0.03 -21.28 -7.51
C GLY A 476 -1.04 -20.17 -7.22
N GLY A 477 -0.66 -19.23 -6.38
CA GLY A 477 -1.55 -18.15 -5.97
C GLY A 477 -0.76 -17.08 -5.24
N ARG A 478 -1.40 -16.33 -4.36
CA ARG A 478 -0.82 -15.17 -3.68
C ARG A 478 -0.89 -15.36 -2.18
N ILE A 479 0.27 -15.42 -1.54
CA ILE A 479 0.38 -15.58 -0.08
C ILE A 479 1.04 -14.36 0.53
N LEU A 480 0.82 -14.15 1.82
CA LEU A 480 1.53 -13.19 2.64
C LEU A 480 2.94 -13.72 2.95
N ALA A 481 3.95 -12.87 2.82
CA ALA A 481 5.32 -13.17 3.20
C ALA A 481 6.04 -11.92 3.71
N SER A 482 7.14 -12.12 4.41
CA SER A 482 7.96 -11.06 4.99
C SER A 482 9.42 -11.22 4.59
N ILE A 483 10.12 -10.10 4.43
CA ILE A 483 11.55 -10.03 4.17
C ILE A 483 12.22 -9.40 5.38
N LYS A 484 13.23 -10.08 5.90
CA LYS A 484 14.15 -9.57 6.92
C LYS A 484 15.57 -9.66 6.42
N GLU A 485 16.44 -8.82 6.97
CA GLU A 485 17.85 -8.76 6.59
C GLU A 485 18.75 -8.99 7.79
N ILE A 486 19.82 -9.73 7.54
CA ILE A 486 20.93 -9.94 8.48
C ILE A 486 22.24 -9.46 7.86
N PRO A 487 23.21 -8.98 8.65
CA PRO A 487 24.56 -8.70 8.18
C PRO A 487 25.19 -9.96 7.56
N TYR A 488 25.90 -9.82 6.44
CA TYR A 488 26.50 -10.98 5.76
C TYR A 488 27.47 -11.78 6.65
N VAL A 489 28.13 -11.10 7.59
CA VAL A 489 29.07 -11.71 8.56
C VAL A 489 28.38 -12.68 9.51
N ALA A 490 27.11 -12.43 9.85
CA ALA A 490 26.32 -13.28 10.73
C ALA A 490 25.61 -14.42 9.98
N ARG A 491 25.72 -14.47 8.64
CA ARG A 491 24.99 -15.45 7.82
C ARG A 491 25.35 -16.91 8.14
N PRO A 492 26.60 -17.31 8.39
CA PRO A 492 26.92 -18.69 8.76
C PRO A 492 26.19 -19.11 10.04
N GLU A 493 26.36 -18.35 11.12
CA GLU A 493 25.69 -18.61 12.41
C GLU A 493 24.16 -18.58 12.28
N ALA A 494 23.62 -17.66 11.47
CA ALA A 494 22.19 -17.60 11.21
C ALA A 494 21.66 -18.83 10.47
N LEU A 495 22.46 -19.51 9.64
CA LEU A 495 22.01 -20.73 8.98
C LEU A 495 21.80 -21.85 9.99
N ASP A 496 22.71 -22.00 10.94
CA ASP A 496 22.64 -23.02 11.99
C ASP A 496 21.39 -22.78 12.86
N VAL A 497 21.20 -21.55 13.36
CA VAL A 497 20.01 -21.17 14.14
C VAL A 497 18.71 -21.35 13.33
N LEU A 498 18.72 -21.02 12.04
CA LEU A 498 17.52 -21.17 11.20
C LEU A 498 17.22 -22.64 10.85
N GLU A 499 18.19 -23.54 10.96
CA GLU A 499 17.97 -24.98 10.85
C GLU A 499 17.25 -25.50 12.11
N GLU A 500 17.74 -25.14 13.29
CA GLU A 500 17.06 -25.44 14.58
C GLU A 500 15.63 -24.89 14.62
N VAL A 501 15.43 -23.64 14.16
CA VAL A 501 14.11 -23.02 14.07
C VAL A 501 13.17 -23.81 13.16
N LYS A 502 13.67 -24.39 12.06
CA LYS A 502 12.85 -25.24 11.18
C LYS A 502 12.50 -26.57 11.84
N ASP A 503 13.46 -27.19 12.52
CA ASP A 503 13.24 -28.44 13.25
C ASP A 503 12.22 -28.25 14.39
N ALA A 504 12.21 -27.06 15.00
CA ALA A 504 11.21 -26.63 15.97
C ALA A 504 9.82 -26.33 15.37
N GLY A 505 9.64 -26.49 14.06
CA GLY A 505 8.34 -26.37 13.40
C GLY A 505 7.99 -24.99 12.85
N PHE A 506 8.99 -24.13 12.59
CA PHE A 506 8.82 -22.85 11.88
C PHE A 506 9.20 -22.95 10.41
N SER A 507 8.53 -22.15 9.57
CA SER A 507 8.76 -22.15 8.14
C SER A 507 9.68 -21.00 7.70
N ILE A 508 10.69 -21.32 6.88
CA ILE A 508 11.53 -20.35 6.17
C ILE A 508 11.47 -20.67 4.69
N LEU A 509 10.93 -19.74 3.89
CA LEU A 509 10.75 -19.93 2.45
C LEU A 509 12.07 -19.87 1.69
N LYS A 510 12.95 -18.92 2.03
CA LYS A 510 14.26 -18.77 1.38
C LYS A 510 15.26 -18.02 2.26
N ILE A 511 16.52 -18.43 2.18
CA ILE A 511 17.67 -17.70 2.75
C ILE A 511 18.60 -17.34 1.59
N GLY A 512 18.75 -16.05 1.32
CA GLY A 512 19.55 -15.54 0.21
C GLY A 512 21.06 -15.60 0.47
N LYS A 513 21.84 -15.51 -0.60
CA LYS A 513 23.26 -15.16 -0.53
C LYS A 513 23.40 -13.66 -0.25
N PRO A 514 24.57 -13.20 0.25
CA PRO A 514 24.80 -11.78 0.44
C PRO A 514 24.55 -10.96 -0.83
N SER A 515 23.77 -9.89 -0.71
CA SER A 515 23.39 -8.98 -1.81
C SER A 515 22.62 -9.65 -2.96
N GLU A 516 22.08 -10.86 -2.75
CA GLU A 516 21.18 -11.52 -3.70
C GLU A 516 19.81 -10.82 -3.72
N LEU A 517 19.20 -10.70 -4.91
CA LEU A 517 17.78 -10.39 -4.98
C LEU A 517 16.99 -11.60 -4.51
N ILE A 518 16.20 -11.46 -3.45
CA ILE A 518 15.40 -12.55 -2.92
C ILE A 518 13.97 -12.42 -3.44
N TYR A 519 13.55 -13.38 -4.28
CA TYR A 519 12.25 -13.38 -4.94
C TYR A 519 11.89 -12.04 -5.61
N ASN A 520 12.83 -11.44 -6.37
CA ASN A 520 12.74 -10.11 -7.01
C ASN A 520 12.85 -8.87 -6.09
N ALA A 521 12.93 -9.06 -4.77
CA ALA A 521 13.13 -7.97 -3.81
C ALA A 521 14.61 -7.70 -3.54
N LYS A 522 14.96 -6.43 -3.36
CA LYS A 522 16.34 -5.98 -3.09
C LYS A 522 16.68 -6.22 -1.62
N VAL A 523 17.88 -6.74 -1.42
CA VAL A 523 18.57 -6.81 -0.13
C VAL A 523 19.67 -5.77 -0.11
N GLU A 524 19.93 -5.12 1.03
CA GLU A 524 21.03 -4.17 1.14
C GLU A 524 22.39 -4.81 0.80
N ARG A 525 23.33 -3.97 0.34
CA ARG A 525 24.70 -4.44 0.16
C ARG A 525 25.24 -4.91 1.50
N TYR A 526 26.05 -5.96 1.48
CA TYR A 526 26.61 -6.57 2.70
C TYR A 526 25.56 -7.16 3.66
N HIS A 527 24.33 -7.39 3.18
CA HIS A 527 23.30 -8.10 3.93
C HIS A 527 22.84 -9.33 3.16
N ALA A 528 22.23 -10.29 3.87
CA ALA A 528 21.53 -11.42 3.30
C ALA A 528 20.05 -11.33 3.69
N GLY A 529 19.17 -11.58 2.72
CA GLY A 529 17.73 -11.59 2.94
C GLY A 529 17.24 -12.96 3.40
N ILE A 530 16.27 -12.97 4.30
CA ILE A 530 15.51 -14.16 4.72
C ILE A 530 14.04 -13.88 4.43
N VAL A 531 13.37 -14.83 3.76
CA VAL A 531 11.94 -14.77 3.51
C VAL A 531 11.24 -15.79 4.39
N ALA A 532 10.29 -15.31 5.19
CA ALA A 532 9.41 -16.11 6.04
C ALA A 532 7.96 -15.90 5.60
N PRO A 533 7.10 -16.94 5.63
CA PRO A 533 5.69 -16.80 5.29
C PRO A 533 4.97 -16.01 6.38
N GLY A 534 3.87 -15.36 6.03
CA GLY A 534 3.03 -14.62 6.98
C GLY A 534 2.16 -15.55 7.82
N GLY A 535 2.09 -15.30 9.13
CA GLY A 535 1.26 -16.07 10.06
C GLY A 535 -0.25 -15.96 9.81
N LEU A 536 -0.67 -14.97 9.01
CA LEU A 536 -2.06 -14.73 8.67
C LEU A 536 -2.52 -15.47 7.40
N ASN A 537 -1.69 -16.28 6.74
CA ASN A 537 -2.08 -17.00 5.53
C ASN A 537 -3.29 -17.94 5.72
N PRO A 538 -3.39 -18.75 6.80
CA PRO A 538 -4.60 -19.52 7.05
C PRO A 538 -5.84 -18.64 7.23
N ILE A 539 -5.69 -17.49 7.89
CA ILE A 539 -6.76 -16.52 8.09
C ILE A 539 -7.19 -15.89 6.76
N ALA A 540 -6.24 -15.65 5.86
CA ALA A 540 -6.51 -15.16 4.51
C ALA A 540 -7.36 -16.16 3.72
N ALA A 541 -7.08 -17.46 3.81
CA ALA A 541 -7.91 -18.49 3.18
C ALA A 541 -9.35 -18.52 3.72
N ILE A 542 -9.55 -18.32 5.03
CA ILE A 542 -10.88 -18.20 5.63
C ILE A 542 -11.64 -17.00 5.04
N LYS A 543 -10.97 -15.84 4.95
CA LYS A 543 -11.57 -14.62 4.38
C LYS A 543 -11.90 -14.79 2.89
N GLU A 544 -11.04 -15.47 2.13
CA GLU A 544 -11.26 -15.80 0.71
C GLU A 544 -12.50 -16.68 0.49
N ALA A 545 -12.87 -17.50 1.48
CA ALA A 545 -14.11 -18.30 1.44
C ALA A 545 -15.38 -17.49 1.74
N GLY A 546 -15.26 -16.18 1.99
CA GLY A 546 -16.39 -15.29 2.28
C GLY A 546 -16.77 -15.22 3.76
N ILE A 547 -15.99 -15.84 4.65
CA ILE A 547 -16.20 -15.77 6.10
C ILE A 547 -15.62 -14.46 6.63
N ASN A 548 -16.42 -13.72 7.40
CA ASN A 548 -15.96 -12.47 7.99
C ASN A 548 -14.99 -12.73 9.14
N VAL A 549 -13.79 -12.15 9.08
CA VAL A 549 -12.76 -12.29 10.10
C VAL A 549 -12.23 -10.93 10.52
N GLN A 550 -12.35 -10.63 11.81
CA GLN A 550 -11.73 -9.45 12.41
C GLN A 550 -10.28 -9.78 12.78
N THR A 551 -9.34 -9.31 11.97
CA THR A 551 -7.91 -9.59 12.15
C THR A 551 -7.24 -8.52 12.98
N LYS A 552 -6.33 -8.92 13.88
CA LYS A 552 -5.40 -8.02 14.56
C LYS A 552 -3.99 -8.60 14.49
N ALA A 553 -3.14 -7.95 13.69
CA ALA A 553 -1.75 -8.38 13.54
C ALA A 553 -0.85 -7.87 14.68
N VAL A 554 0.21 -8.63 14.99
CA VAL A 554 1.29 -8.22 15.92
C VAL A 554 0.73 -7.77 17.29
N GLU A 555 -0.12 -8.61 17.88
CA GLU A 555 -0.96 -8.21 19.02
C GLU A 555 -0.28 -8.44 20.37
N THR A 556 0.24 -9.66 20.61
CA THR A 556 0.76 -10.05 21.92
C THR A 556 1.85 -11.13 21.85
N LEU A 557 2.45 -11.41 23.00
CA LEU A 557 3.24 -12.62 23.23
C LEU A 557 2.33 -13.73 23.76
N MET A 558 2.68 -14.97 23.44
CA MET A 558 2.07 -16.17 23.99
C MET A 558 3.17 -17.19 24.26
N ASP A 559 3.07 -17.88 25.39
CA ASP A 559 3.94 -19.02 25.69
C ASP A 559 3.55 -20.17 24.77
N ILE A 560 4.52 -20.70 24.03
CA ILE A 560 4.28 -21.75 23.03
C ILE A 560 3.74 -23.04 23.66
N SER A 561 4.02 -23.29 24.95
CA SER A 561 3.48 -24.44 25.69
C SER A 561 1.97 -24.37 25.89
N GLN A 562 1.36 -23.19 25.71
CA GLN A 562 -0.08 -22.98 25.74
C GLN A 562 -0.72 -23.16 24.36
N MET A 563 0.07 -23.40 23.31
CA MET A 563 -0.40 -23.53 21.94
C MET A 563 -0.58 -25.01 21.58
N GLU A 564 -1.51 -25.27 20.68
CA GLU A 564 -1.74 -26.58 20.07
C GLU A 564 -0.83 -26.73 18.83
N GLU A 565 -0.37 -27.96 18.60
CA GLU A 565 0.26 -28.34 17.33
C GLU A 565 -0.82 -28.89 16.40
N PHE A 566 -0.79 -28.48 15.13
CA PHE A 566 -1.69 -29.04 14.12
C PHE A 566 -1.27 -30.45 13.69
#